data_AF-A0A502C667-F1
#
_entry.id   AF-A0A502C667-F1
#
_cell.length_a   1.000
_cell.length_b   1.000
_cell.length_c   1.000
_cell.angle_alpha   90.00
_cell.angle_beta   90.00
_cell.angle_gamma   90.00
#
_symmetry.space_group_name_H-M   'P 1'
#
loop_
_entity.id
_entity.type
_entity.pdbx_description
1 polymer ?
#
loop_
_entity_poly.entity_id
_entity_poly.type
_entity_poly.pdbx_seq_one_letter_code
_entity_poly.pdbx_strand_id
1 'polypeptide(L)'
;MNAQTLTTIEPELRAAQLLSFDETKAELTSLAKQSERITQITNKAGRDECHSSLMVLKGRRVDIEKRGKEARDDANKFAKAVIAKEKELIGFIAPEEERLQLLRDQWDTAAEVARLEKLEAERLRVEAIQQKIQQIRDVPPSLVGKPSVIIAGQLAKLRETVLDEDELGADYITATDALTAAIARVEQLLATQQESDAEKKRQAERDAEMEAMRKQQAEMQARLDQAEAERVERERKAAAEEAGRIAREAAEKRQAEIEAQRRVQTIRDRITSIVEMAVAINGRPSQWLQDTLGDLDNMRPSRDADSFDQFIGEASTAWDEARDKIEAEIEVALLREKAEADAQAEREAEDVRLQAERERQAAAQKKLDEQAAKLKRDQQAAAAKAEADRLANLGLREAAEAVVDFFRSSIGQYPVVCDLAAALTNDEATTKPARAKKVARA
;
A
#
# COMPACT_ATOMS: atom_id res chain seq x y z
N MET A 1 13.82 98.60 -36.90
CA MET A 1 13.71 97.46 -37.82
C MET A 1 13.12 96.29 -37.04
N ASN A 2 12.03 95.70 -37.55
CA ASN A 2 11.22 94.72 -36.83
C ASN A 2 12.01 93.42 -36.59
N ALA A 3 12.16 93.03 -35.32
CA ALA A 3 12.74 91.74 -34.92
C ALA A 3 11.90 90.52 -35.40
N GLN A 4 10.69 90.76 -35.93
CA GLN A 4 9.75 89.73 -36.39
C GLN A 4 10.09 89.09 -37.74
N THR A 5 11.05 89.62 -38.53
CA THR A 5 11.37 89.06 -39.85
C THR A 5 12.66 88.26 -39.91
N LEU A 6 13.47 88.21 -38.84
CA LEU A 6 14.77 87.52 -38.88
C LEU A 6 14.67 86.01 -38.66
N THR A 7 13.61 85.51 -38.00
CA THR A 7 13.45 84.09 -37.64
C THR A 7 13.06 83.18 -38.80
N THR A 8 12.56 83.74 -39.91
CA THR A 8 12.13 83.00 -41.12
C THR A 8 13.18 83.02 -42.24
N ILE A 9 14.29 83.73 -42.01
CA ILE A 9 15.39 83.86 -42.96
C ILE A 9 16.40 82.74 -42.66
N GLU A 10 16.85 82.05 -43.71
CA GLU A 10 17.89 81.02 -43.59
C GLU A 10 19.13 81.56 -42.84
N PRO A 11 19.80 80.75 -42.00
CA PRO A 11 20.91 81.20 -41.18
C PRO A 11 22.01 81.93 -41.95
N GLU A 12 22.25 81.52 -43.20
CA GLU A 12 23.23 82.12 -44.11
C GLU A 12 22.83 83.54 -44.55
N LEU A 13 21.57 83.74 -44.91
CA LEU A 13 21.02 85.05 -45.28
C LEU A 13 21.00 86.00 -44.08
N ARG A 14 20.75 85.48 -42.87
CA ARG A 14 20.84 86.26 -41.63
C ARG A 14 22.28 86.71 -41.34
N ALA A 15 23.24 85.81 -41.55
CA ALA A 15 24.66 86.13 -41.41
C ALA A 15 25.13 87.17 -42.44
N ALA A 16 24.69 87.05 -43.69
CA ALA A 16 24.99 88.01 -44.75
C ALA A 16 24.44 89.41 -44.45
N GLN A 17 23.23 89.50 -43.89
CA GLN A 17 22.62 90.77 -43.47
C GLN A 17 23.34 91.41 -42.28
N LEU A 18 23.67 90.62 -41.24
CA LEU A 18 24.36 91.14 -40.04
C LEU A 18 25.77 91.68 -40.34
N LEU A 19 26.44 91.10 -41.34
CA LEU A 19 27.76 91.57 -41.78
C LEU A 19 27.69 92.63 -42.87
N SER A 20 26.49 93.01 -43.35
CA SER A 20 26.32 93.82 -44.56
C SER A 20 27.23 93.32 -45.68
N PHE A 21 27.18 92.01 -45.95
CA PHE A 21 28.22 91.30 -46.69
C PHE A 21 28.48 91.88 -48.07
N ASP A 22 27.43 92.13 -48.86
CA ASP A 22 27.57 92.65 -50.23
C ASP A 22 28.10 94.09 -50.26
N GLU A 23 27.62 94.95 -49.35
CA GLU A 23 28.10 96.33 -49.20
C GLU A 23 29.57 96.36 -48.75
N THR A 24 29.91 95.60 -47.70
CA THR A 24 31.27 95.49 -47.18
C THR A 24 32.22 94.92 -48.25
N LYS A 25 31.78 93.92 -49.02
CA LYS A 25 32.54 93.33 -50.13
C LYS A 25 32.80 94.36 -51.24
N ALA A 26 31.80 95.14 -51.61
CA ALA A 26 31.95 96.21 -52.61
C ALA A 26 32.93 97.29 -52.13
N GLU A 27 32.83 97.74 -50.88
CA GLU A 27 33.75 98.70 -50.27
C GLU A 27 35.19 98.19 -50.22
N LEU A 28 35.40 96.96 -49.74
CA LEU A 28 36.73 96.34 -49.66
C LEU A 28 37.36 96.18 -51.04
N THR A 29 36.56 95.82 -52.05
CA THR A 29 37.02 95.72 -53.44
C THR A 29 37.47 97.09 -53.97
N SER A 30 36.74 98.16 -53.64
CA SER A 30 37.12 99.54 -53.99
C SER A 30 38.42 99.97 -53.30
N LEU A 31 38.54 99.74 -51.98
CA LEU A 31 39.73 100.06 -51.21
C LEU A 31 40.97 99.30 -51.72
N ALA A 32 40.81 98.03 -52.09
CA ALA A 32 41.89 97.23 -52.66
C ALA A 32 42.38 97.81 -54.00
N LYS A 33 41.46 98.19 -54.90
CA LYS A 33 41.78 98.84 -56.18
C LYS A 33 42.52 100.16 -56.01
N GLN A 34 42.20 100.96 -54.99
CA GLN A 34 42.91 102.21 -54.70
C GLN A 34 44.38 101.98 -54.36
N SER A 35 44.69 100.86 -53.70
CA SER A 35 46.06 100.46 -53.38
C SER A 35 46.81 99.72 -54.50
N GLU A 36 46.12 99.32 -55.57
CA GLU A 36 46.67 98.49 -56.67
C GLU A 36 47.80 99.21 -57.45
N ARG A 37 47.72 100.55 -57.52
CA ARG A 37 48.75 101.38 -58.17
C ARG A 37 50.10 101.39 -57.45
N ILE A 38 50.14 100.96 -56.18
CA ILE A 38 51.32 100.99 -55.33
C ILE A 38 52.12 99.70 -55.58
N THR A 39 52.86 99.65 -56.68
CA THR A 39 53.66 98.47 -57.06
C THR A 39 55.10 98.53 -56.56
N GLN A 40 55.65 99.74 -56.34
CA GLN A 40 56.99 99.97 -55.81
C GLN A 40 57.05 101.28 -55.01
N ILE A 41 57.83 101.32 -53.94
CA ILE A 41 58.09 102.53 -53.15
C ILE A 41 59.44 103.12 -53.58
N THR A 42 59.44 104.28 -54.24
CA THR A 42 60.66 104.93 -54.75
C THR A 42 61.03 106.21 -54.00
N ASN A 43 60.14 106.72 -53.14
CA ASN A 43 60.34 107.93 -52.34
C ASN A 43 59.53 107.88 -51.02
N LYS A 44 59.73 108.87 -50.15
CA LYS A 44 59.05 108.96 -48.84
C LYS A 44 57.52 109.08 -48.98
N ALA A 45 57.04 109.84 -49.96
CA ALA A 45 55.59 110.02 -50.19
C ALA A 45 54.90 108.69 -50.53
N GLY A 46 55.51 107.84 -51.36
CA GLY A 46 55.01 106.51 -51.67
C GLY A 46 54.98 105.56 -50.47
N ARG A 47 55.92 105.70 -49.52
CA ARG A 47 55.90 104.93 -48.26
C ARG A 47 54.71 105.31 -47.39
N ASP A 48 54.44 106.61 -47.27
CA ASP A 48 53.35 107.13 -46.44
C ASP A 48 51.97 106.82 -47.06
N GLU A 49 51.86 106.85 -48.38
CA GLU A 49 50.67 106.40 -49.11
C GLU A 49 50.40 104.88 -48.90
N CYS A 50 51.44 104.05 -49.03
CA CYS A 50 51.37 102.62 -48.76
C CYS A 50 50.97 102.32 -47.31
N HIS A 51 51.58 103.01 -46.35
CA HIS A 51 51.26 102.85 -44.94
C HIS A 51 49.83 103.28 -44.61
N SER A 52 49.37 104.42 -45.13
CA SER A 52 48.00 104.90 -44.97
C SER A 52 46.99 103.88 -45.52
N SER A 53 47.21 103.40 -46.74
CA SER A 53 46.37 102.37 -47.39
C SER A 53 46.32 101.08 -46.57
N LEU A 54 47.47 100.64 -46.04
CA LEU A 54 47.55 99.47 -45.16
C LEU A 54 46.77 99.67 -43.86
N MET A 55 46.86 100.84 -43.21
CA MET A 55 46.13 101.10 -41.97
C MET A 55 44.62 101.13 -42.21
N VAL A 56 44.16 101.68 -43.33
CA VAL A 56 42.74 101.65 -43.71
C VAL A 56 42.24 100.22 -43.90
N LEU A 57 42.97 99.38 -44.64
CA LEU A 57 42.61 97.97 -44.84
C LEU A 57 42.63 97.18 -43.52
N LYS A 58 43.64 97.41 -42.67
CA LYS A 58 43.71 96.79 -41.33
C LYS A 58 42.57 97.21 -40.43
N GLY A 59 42.21 98.50 -40.43
CA GLY A 59 41.07 99.03 -39.69
C GLY A 59 39.77 98.32 -40.10
N ARG A 60 39.50 98.26 -41.41
CA ARG A 60 38.34 97.53 -41.94
C ARG A 60 38.32 96.06 -41.57
N ARG A 61 39.46 95.37 -41.57
CA ARG A 61 39.55 93.97 -41.13
C ARG A 61 39.13 93.81 -39.66
N VAL A 62 39.66 94.65 -38.77
CA VAL A 62 39.33 94.63 -37.34
C VAL A 62 37.84 94.91 -37.11
N ASP A 63 37.25 95.85 -37.86
CA ASP A 63 35.82 96.16 -37.78
C ASP A 63 34.95 94.95 -38.17
N ILE A 64 35.34 94.19 -39.20
CA ILE A 64 34.64 92.96 -39.61
C ILE A 64 34.76 91.87 -38.54
N GLU A 65 35.96 91.65 -37.99
CA GLU A 65 36.18 90.69 -36.91
C GLU A 65 35.33 91.03 -35.68
N LYS A 66 35.24 92.32 -35.32
CA LYS A 66 34.41 92.80 -34.22
C LYS A 66 32.93 92.54 -34.49
N ARG A 67 32.41 92.92 -35.66
CA ARG A 67 31.01 92.66 -36.05
C ARG A 67 30.68 91.16 -36.05
N GLY A 68 31.58 90.32 -36.56
CA GLY A 68 31.42 88.87 -36.56
C GLY A 68 31.45 88.25 -35.16
N LYS A 69 32.18 88.84 -34.21
CA LYS A 69 32.13 88.43 -32.80
C LYS A 69 30.81 88.84 -32.14
N GLU A 70 30.39 90.08 -32.31
CA GLU A 70 29.14 90.61 -31.76
C GLU A 70 27.92 89.82 -32.26
N ALA A 71 27.88 89.47 -33.55
CA ALA A 71 26.81 88.64 -34.14
C ALA A 71 26.74 87.22 -33.52
N ARG A 72 27.89 86.59 -33.26
CA ARG A 72 27.94 85.27 -32.59
C ARG A 72 27.53 85.35 -31.13
N ASP A 73 27.96 86.39 -30.42
CA ASP A 73 27.60 86.60 -29.02
C ASP A 73 26.09 86.83 -28.86
N ASP A 74 25.47 87.57 -29.77
CA ASP A 74 24.02 87.78 -29.80
C ASP A 74 23.26 86.47 -30.08
N ALA A 75 23.69 85.68 -31.09
CA ALA A 75 23.09 84.39 -31.39
C ALA A 75 23.16 83.40 -30.20
N ASN A 76 24.28 83.37 -29.49
CA ASN A 76 24.45 82.55 -28.30
C ASN A 76 23.53 83.00 -27.15
N LYS A 77 23.34 84.32 -26.96
CA LYS A 77 22.40 84.85 -25.96
C LYS A 77 20.97 84.48 -26.30
N PHE A 78 20.59 84.58 -27.59
CA PHE A 78 19.27 84.16 -28.06
C PHE A 78 19.02 82.68 -27.79
N ALA A 79 19.95 81.79 -28.18
CA ALA A 79 19.81 80.35 -27.94
C ALA A 79 19.64 80.02 -26.45
N LYS A 80 20.43 80.65 -25.56
CA LYS A 80 20.29 80.50 -24.11
C LYS A 80 18.94 80.99 -23.59
N ALA A 81 18.42 82.10 -24.13
CA ALA A 81 17.12 82.63 -23.75
C ALA A 81 15.97 81.69 -24.20
N VAL A 82 16.07 81.10 -25.39
CA VAL A 82 15.11 80.10 -25.88
C VAL A 82 15.08 78.88 -24.97
N ILE A 83 16.25 78.31 -24.63
CA ILE A 83 16.36 77.15 -23.72
C ILE A 83 15.79 77.48 -22.33
N ALA A 84 16.04 78.69 -21.82
CA ALA A 84 15.48 79.11 -20.53
C ALA A 84 13.95 79.16 -20.57
N LYS A 85 13.37 79.71 -21.65
CA LYS A 85 11.92 79.76 -21.83
C LYS A 85 11.29 78.39 -22.05
N GLU A 86 11.96 77.50 -22.79
CA GLU A 86 11.56 76.10 -22.93
C GLU A 86 11.49 75.42 -21.55
N LYS A 87 12.52 75.58 -20.72
CA LYS A 87 12.53 75.02 -19.35
C LYS A 87 11.43 75.59 -18.46
N GLU A 88 11.14 76.89 -18.56
CA GLU A 88 10.00 77.50 -17.85
C GLU A 88 8.69 76.84 -18.29
N LEU A 89 8.46 76.67 -19.60
CA LEU A 89 7.26 76.03 -20.14
C LEU A 89 7.11 74.58 -19.68
N ILE A 90 8.20 73.80 -19.77
CA ILE A 90 8.22 72.41 -19.26
C ILE A 90 7.95 72.39 -17.75
N GLY A 91 8.54 73.31 -17.00
CA GLY A 91 8.37 73.41 -15.54
C GLY A 91 6.93 73.67 -15.10
N PHE A 92 6.09 74.28 -15.95
CA PHE A 92 4.66 74.44 -15.66
C PHE A 92 3.88 73.13 -15.80
N ILE A 93 4.25 72.27 -16.76
CA ILE A 93 3.47 71.08 -17.12
C ILE A 93 3.97 69.83 -16.39
N ALA A 94 5.28 69.69 -16.21
CA ALA A 94 5.90 68.52 -15.59
C ALA A 94 5.29 68.09 -14.24
N PRO A 95 5.05 68.98 -13.25
CA PRO A 95 4.47 68.55 -11.97
C PRO A 95 3.00 68.09 -12.11
N GLU A 96 2.26 68.63 -13.09
CA GLU A 96 0.89 68.20 -13.37
C GLU A 96 0.87 66.84 -14.10
N GLU A 97 1.79 66.61 -15.03
CA GLU A 97 2.00 65.29 -15.64
C GLU A 97 2.34 64.22 -14.60
N GLU A 98 3.26 64.52 -13.67
CA GLU A 98 3.63 63.61 -12.59
C GLU A 98 2.43 63.33 -11.66
N ARG A 99 1.65 64.36 -11.31
CA ARG A 99 0.43 64.22 -10.49
C ARG A 99 -0.62 63.36 -11.19
N LEU A 100 -0.86 63.57 -12.48
CA LEU A 100 -1.84 62.81 -13.26
C LEU A 100 -1.40 61.36 -13.46
N GLN A 101 -0.10 61.13 -13.70
CA GLN A 101 0.48 59.79 -13.80
C GLN A 101 0.28 59.04 -12.48
N LEU A 102 0.62 59.64 -11.34
CA LEU A 102 0.43 59.02 -10.03
C LEU A 102 -1.03 58.66 -9.77
N LEU A 103 -1.98 59.54 -10.11
CA LEU A 103 -3.40 59.28 -9.94
C LEU A 103 -3.90 58.11 -10.79
N ARG A 104 -3.46 58.04 -12.05
CA ARG A 104 -3.79 56.93 -12.94
C ARG A 104 -3.26 55.63 -12.37
N ASP A 105 -1.97 55.60 -12.01
CA ASP A 105 -1.31 54.38 -11.55
C ASP A 105 -1.91 53.89 -10.21
N GLN A 106 -2.33 54.80 -9.32
CA GLN A 106 -3.09 54.47 -8.10
C GLN A 106 -4.46 53.84 -8.39
N TRP A 107 -5.20 54.40 -9.35
CA TRP A 107 -6.51 53.88 -9.74
C TRP A 107 -6.38 52.50 -10.41
N ASP A 108 -5.44 52.34 -11.35
CA ASP A 108 -5.17 51.06 -12.03
C ASP A 108 -4.77 49.97 -11.02
N THR A 109 -3.90 50.31 -10.06
CA THR A 109 -3.49 49.39 -9.00
C THR A 109 -4.68 48.98 -8.12
N ALA A 110 -5.51 49.94 -7.70
CA ALA A 110 -6.69 49.65 -6.88
C ALA A 110 -7.73 48.81 -7.63
N ALA A 111 -7.92 49.09 -8.92
CA ALA A 111 -8.83 48.33 -9.78
C ALA A 111 -8.36 46.87 -9.96
N GLU A 112 -7.05 46.66 -10.14
CA GLU A 112 -6.50 45.30 -10.26
C GLU A 112 -6.57 44.54 -8.93
N VAL A 113 -6.25 45.18 -7.80
CA VAL A 113 -6.43 44.55 -6.47
C VAL A 113 -7.89 44.16 -6.25
N ALA A 114 -8.84 45.04 -6.53
CA ALA A 114 -10.27 44.73 -6.39
C ALA A 114 -10.73 43.61 -7.33
N ARG A 115 -10.13 43.50 -8.53
CA ARG A 115 -10.39 42.40 -9.46
C ARG A 115 -9.85 41.08 -8.93
N LEU A 116 -8.63 41.07 -8.41
CA LEU A 116 -7.99 39.88 -7.85
C LEU A 116 -8.73 39.41 -6.59
N GLU A 117 -9.12 40.31 -5.70
CA GLU A 117 -9.93 39.98 -4.50
C GLU A 117 -11.27 39.34 -4.88
N LYS A 118 -11.97 39.86 -5.90
CA LYS A 118 -13.21 39.25 -6.41
C LYS A 118 -12.98 37.86 -6.98
N LEU A 119 -11.89 37.67 -7.73
CA LEU A 119 -11.54 36.38 -8.32
C LEU A 119 -11.16 35.37 -7.24
N GLU A 120 -10.41 35.78 -6.22
CA GLU A 120 -10.08 34.94 -5.06
C GLU A 120 -11.31 34.58 -4.24
N ALA A 121 -12.22 35.54 -4.00
CA ALA A 121 -13.48 35.29 -3.31
C ALA A 121 -14.37 34.32 -4.08
N GLU A 122 -14.45 34.45 -5.41
CA GLU A 122 -15.16 33.50 -6.27
C GLU A 122 -14.50 32.13 -6.26
N ARG A 123 -13.16 32.05 -6.32
CA ARG A 123 -12.42 30.79 -6.22
C ARG A 123 -12.68 30.10 -4.88
N LEU A 124 -12.64 30.83 -3.77
CA LEU A 124 -12.93 30.31 -2.44
C LEU A 124 -14.38 29.85 -2.31
N ARG A 125 -15.34 30.58 -2.90
CA ARG A 125 -16.74 30.17 -2.96
C ARG A 125 -16.89 28.84 -3.70
N VAL A 126 -16.31 28.73 -4.90
CA VAL A 126 -16.36 27.51 -5.72
C VAL A 126 -15.68 26.36 -4.98
N GLU A 127 -14.51 26.58 -4.36
CA GLU A 127 -13.82 25.56 -3.58
C GLU A 127 -14.67 25.06 -2.40
N ALA A 128 -15.31 25.97 -1.66
CA ALA A 128 -16.20 25.59 -0.55
C ALA A 128 -17.40 24.77 -1.04
N ILE A 129 -17.99 25.13 -2.19
CA ILE A 129 -19.08 24.37 -2.82
C ILE A 129 -18.59 22.97 -3.23
N GLN A 130 -17.44 22.88 -3.90
CA GLN A 130 -16.86 21.60 -4.32
C GLN A 130 -16.51 20.71 -3.12
N GLN A 131 -16.03 21.28 -2.01
CA GLN A 131 -15.79 20.55 -0.77
C GLN A 131 -17.11 20.00 -0.18
N LYS A 132 -18.20 20.77 -0.18
CA LYS A 132 -19.53 20.27 0.25
C LYS A 132 -19.99 19.10 -0.61
N ILE A 133 -19.85 19.20 -1.93
CA ILE A 133 -20.18 18.11 -2.86
C ILE A 133 -19.32 16.88 -2.58
N GLN A 134 -18.03 17.06 -2.32
CA GLN A 134 -17.14 15.96 -2.00
C GLN A 134 -17.50 15.28 -0.67
N GLN A 135 -17.87 16.05 0.36
CA GLN A 135 -18.34 15.49 1.63
C GLN A 135 -19.56 14.58 1.44
N ILE A 136 -20.50 14.97 0.56
CA ILE A 136 -21.66 14.13 0.19
C ILE A 136 -21.19 12.83 -0.48
N ARG A 137 -20.25 12.93 -1.42
CA ARG A 137 -19.68 11.76 -2.15
C ARG A 137 -18.90 10.80 -1.26
N ASP A 138 -18.31 11.30 -0.17
CA ASP A 138 -17.51 10.52 0.77
C ASP A 138 -18.36 9.77 1.81
N VAL A 139 -19.65 10.09 1.95
CA VAL A 139 -20.53 9.39 2.91
C VAL A 139 -20.61 7.88 2.62
N PRO A 140 -20.96 7.40 1.40
CA PRO A 140 -21.03 5.96 1.12
C PRO A 140 -19.75 5.16 1.42
N PRO A 141 -18.55 5.54 0.95
CA PRO A 141 -17.34 4.77 1.26
C PRO A 141 -17.01 4.79 2.75
N SER A 142 -17.32 5.86 3.49
CA SER A 142 -17.11 5.93 4.95
C SER A 142 -18.02 4.99 5.76
N LEU A 143 -19.05 4.42 5.13
CA LEU A 143 -20.05 3.56 5.76
C LEU A 143 -19.81 2.07 5.55
N VAL A 144 -18.86 1.70 4.68
CA VAL A 144 -18.53 0.31 4.39
C VAL A 144 -18.06 -0.40 5.67
N GLY A 145 -18.66 -1.55 5.99
CA GLY A 145 -18.34 -2.37 7.15
C GLY A 145 -18.91 -1.87 8.49
N LYS A 146 -19.67 -0.77 8.49
CA LYS A 146 -20.38 -0.30 9.70
C LYS A 146 -21.68 -1.09 9.94
N PRO A 147 -22.18 -1.16 11.18
CA PRO A 147 -23.45 -1.82 11.48
C PRO A 147 -24.64 -1.17 10.76
N SER A 148 -25.66 -1.97 10.42
CA SER A 148 -26.86 -1.53 9.70
C SER A 148 -27.57 -0.34 10.35
N VAL A 149 -27.60 -0.27 11.69
CA VAL A 149 -28.18 0.87 12.44
C VAL A 149 -27.47 2.20 12.14
N ILE A 150 -26.14 2.17 12.01
CA ILE A 150 -25.34 3.38 11.72
C ILE A 150 -25.55 3.82 10.27
N ILE A 151 -25.60 2.86 9.34
CA ILE A 151 -25.87 3.13 7.93
C ILE A 151 -27.27 3.75 7.76
N ALA A 152 -28.30 3.19 8.41
CA ALA A 152 -29.66 3.72 8.38
C ALA A 152 -29.74 5.15 8.98
N GLY A 153 -29.03 5.42 10.07
CA GLY A 153 -28.98 6.76 10.67
C GLY A 153 -28.32 7.80 9.75
N GLN A 154 -27.27 7.43 9.01
CA GLN A 154 -26.64 8.33 8.03
C GLN A 154 -27.49 8.51 6.77
N LEU A 155 -28.21 7.47 6.33
CA LEU A 155 -29.18 7.58 5.24
C LEU A 155 -30.29 8.58 5.56
N ALA A 156 -30.81 8.56 6.79
CA ALA A 156 -31.82 9.51 7.24
C ALA A 156 -31.29 10.95 7.18
N LYS A 157 -30.06 11.19 7.64
CA LYS A 157 -29.41 12.51 7.55
C LYS A 157 -29.23 12.98 6.11
N LEU A 158 -28.78 12.10 5.21
CA LEU A 158 -28.64 12.43 3.78
C LEU A 158 -29.98 12.83 3.15
N ARG A 159 -31.09 12.16 3.52
CA ARG A 159 -32.43 12.50 3.02
C ARG A 159 -32.98 13.81 3.58
N GLU A 160 -32.53 14.21 4.76
CA GLU A 160 -32.89 15.49 5.38
C GLU A 160 -32.04 16.66 4.85
N THR A 161 -30.90 16.39 4.22
CA THR A 161 -30.05 17.42 3.60
C THR A 161 -30.82 18.16 2.50
N VAL A 162 -31.12 19.43 2.75
CA VAL A 162 -31.68 20.35 1.76
C VAL A 162 -30.52 21.13 1.12
N LEU A 163 -30.45 21.10 -0.20
CA LEU A 163 -29.51 21.89 -0.99
C LEU A 163 -30.22 23.16 -1.46
N ASP A 164 -29.57 24.32 -1.30
CA ASP A 164 -30.10 25.61 -1.72
C ASP A 164 -29.52 26.02 -3.08
N GLU A 165 -30.39 26.31 -4.04
CA GLU A 165 -30.03 26.72 -5.40
C GLU A 165 -29.33 28.09 -5.40
N ASP A 166 -29.73 29.00 -4.51
CA ASP A 166 -29.14 30.33 -4.41
C ASP A 166 -27.69 30.27 -3.89
N GLU A 167 -27.42 29.34 -2.98
CA GLU A 167 -26.07 29.13 -2.41
C GLU A 167 -25.14 28.46 -3.43
N LEU A 168 -25.62 27.42 -4.11
CA LEU A 168 -24.82 26.54 -4.97
C LEU A 168 -24.69 27.03 -6.42
N GLY A 169 -25.62 27.86 -6.90
CA GLY A 169 -25.58 28.44 -8.25
C GLY A 169 -25.44 27.38 -9.35
N ALA A 170 -24.44 27.54 -10.21
CA ALA A 170 -24.20 26.62 -11.33
C ALA A 170 -23.89 25.17 -10.91
N ASP A 171 -23.38 24.96 -9.69
CA ASP A 171 -23.04 23.64 -9.16
C ASP A 171 -24.23 22.93 -8.50
N TYR A 172 -25.41 23.56 -8.42
CA TYR A 172 -26.60 23.01 -7.76
C TYR A 172 -27.03 21.65 -8.33
N ILE A 173 -27.08 21.52 -9.66
CA ILE A 173 -27.43 20.26 -10.33
C ILE A 173 -26.40 19.18 -9.96
N THR A 174 -25.11 19.51 -10.01
CA THR A 174 -24.02 18.58 -9.69
C THR A 174 -24.08 18.11 -8.22
N ALA A 175 -24.42 19.02 -7.31
CA ALA A 175 -24.61 18.69 -5.90
C ALA A 175 -25.84 17.78 -5.68
N THR A 176 -26.93 18.06 -6.38
CA THR A 176 -28.17 17.26 -6.34
C THR A 176 -27.95 15.85 -6.88
N ASP A 177 -27.23 15.72 -7.99
CA ASP A 177 -26.84 14.43 -8.56
C ASP A 177 -25.93 13.65 -7.60
N ALA A 178 -24.97 14.33 -6.96
CA ALA A 178 -24.11 13.73 -5.97
C ALA A 178 -24.89 13.23 -4.75
N LEU A 179 -25.86 14.00 -4.26
CA LEU A 179 -26.73 13.62 -3.15
C LEU A 179 -27.60 12.41 -3.50
N THR A 180 -28.23 12.45 -4.67
CA THR A 180 -29.08 11.34 -5.16
C THR A 180 -28.26 10.07 -5.32
N ALA A 181 -27.07 10.16 -5.91
CA ALA A 181 -26.16 9.02 -6.07
C ALA A 181 -25.64 8.49 -4.72
N ALA A 182 -25.37 9.38 -3.76
CA ALA A 182 -24.96 8.99 -2.41
C ALA A 182 -26.08 8.24 -1.69
N ILE A 183 -27.32 8.75 -1.73
CA ILE A 183 -28.50 8.08 -1.15
C ILE A 183 -28.66 6.68 -1.74
N ALA A 184 -28.65 6.56 -3.07
CA ALA A 184 -28.80 5.26 -3.74
C ALA A 184 -27.71 4.25 -3.33
N ARG A 185 -26.45 4.70 -3.19
CA ARG A 185 -25.35 3.83 -2.74
C ARG A 185 -25.49 3.42 -1.27
N VAL A 186 -25.89 4.34 -0.39
CA VAL A 186 -26.11 4.03 1.03
C VAL A 186 -27.29 3.06 1.20
N GLU A 187 -28.34 3.19 0.39
CA GLU A 187 -29.45 2.22 0.36
C GLU A 187 -28.97 0.81 -0.04
N GLN A 188 -28.14 0.70 -1.06
CA GLN A 188 -27.53 -0.58 -1.46
C GLN A 188 -26.68 -1.17 -0.33
N LEU A 189 -25.83 -0.37 0.31
CA LEU A 189 -25.01 -0.81 1.45
C LEU A 189 -25.86 -1.27 2.63
N LEU A 190 -26.97 -0.57 2.91
CA LEU A 190 -27.88 -0.93 3.99
C LEU A 190 -28.55 -2.28 3.71
N ALA A 191 -29.03 -2.50 2.48
CA ALA A 191 -29.63 -3.77 2.09
C ALA A 191 -28.64 -4.94 2.23
N THR A 192 -27.42 -4.79 1.70
CA THR A 192 -26.37 -5.82 1.82
C THR A 192 -26.00 -6.09 3.29
N GLN A 193 -25.93 -5.05 4.13
CA GLN A 193 -25.62 -5.24 5.55
C GLN A 193 -26.76 -5.91 6.30
N GLN A 194 -28.02 -5.59 6.00
CA GLN A 194 -29.19 -6.26 6.58
C GLN A 194 -29.25 -7.74 6.20
N GLU A 195 -28.91 -8.08 4.96
CA GLU A 195 -28.78 -9.47 4.51
C GLU A 195 -27.68 -10.21 5.30
N SER A 196 -26.50 -9.59 5.46
CA SER A 196 -25.41 -10.16 6.26
C SER A 196 -25.80 -10.35 7.74
N ASP A 197 -26.49 -9.37 8.33
CA ASP A 197 -26.96 -9.46 9.72
C ASP A 197 -28.02 -10.56 9.88
N ALA A 198 -28.92 -10.71 8.91
CA ALA A 198 -29.91 -11.79 8.88
C ALA A 198 -29.27 -13.18 8.68
N GLU A 199 -28.23 -13.28 7.86
CA GLU A 199 -27.45 -14.51 7.70
C GLU A 199 -26.72 -14.91 8.98
N LYS A 200 -26.07 -13.96 9.65
CA LYS A 200 -25.42 -14.21 10.95
C LYS A 200 -26.43 -14.68 11.98
N LYS A 201 -27.63 -14.11 11.99
CA LYS A 201 -28.71 -14.56 12.87
C LYS A 201 -29.14 -15.99 12.55
N ARG A 202 -29.35 -16.32 11.26
CA ARG A 202 -29.67 -17.69 10.82
C ARG A 202 -28.56 -18.69 11.16
N GLN A 203 -27.30 -18.28 11.05
CA GLN A 203 -26.16 -19.11 11.45
C GLN A 203 -26.14 -19.34 12.96
N ALA A 204 -26.29 -18.28 13.77
CA ALA A 204 -26.36 -18.40 15.22
C ALA A 204 -27.54 -19.28 15.68
N GLU A 205 -28.70 -19.19 15.02
CA GLU A 205 -29.84 -20.08 15.28
C GLU A 205 -29.51 -21.55 14.95
N ARG A 206 -28.88 -21.83 13.80
CA ARG A 206 -28.42 -23.18 13.44
C ARG A 206 -27.37 -23.73 14.40
N ASP A 207 -26.42 -22.90 14.81
CA ASP A 207 -25.39 -23.30 15.76
C ASP A 207 -26.01 -23.60 17.14
N ALA A 208 -26.97 -22.79 17.59
CA ALA A 208 -27.73 -23.04 18.80
C ALA A 208 -28.58 -24.33 18.72
N GLU A 209 -29.21 -24.62 17.58
CA GLU A 209 -29.92 -25.87 17.33
C GLU A 209 -28.98 -27.08 17.36
N MET A 210 -27.81 -26.98 16.72
CA MET A 210 -26.80 -28.03 16.74
C MET A 210 -26.25 -28.28 18.16
N GLU A 211 -26.04 -27.22 18.94
CA GLU A 211 -25.66 -27.34 20.35
C GLU A 211 -26.76 -27.96 21.20
N ALA A 212 -28.03 -27.60 20.98
CA ALA A 212 -29.17 -28.21 21.65
C ALA A 212 -29.29 -29.70 21.30
N MET A 213 -29.09 -30.06 20.03
CA MET A 213 -29.08 -31.46 19.57
C MET A 213 -27.92 -32.25 20.20
N ARG A 214 -26.72 -31.67 20.30
CA ARG A 214 -25.58 -32.29 20.99
C ARG A 214 -25.86 -32.52 22.48
N LYS A 215 -26.51 -31.56 23.15
CA LYS A 215 -26.93 -31.71 24.55
C LYS A 215 -27.97 -32.83 24.71
N GLN A 216 -28.98 -32.88 23.83
CA GLN A 216 -29.97 -33.95 23.83
C GLN A 216 -29.35 -35.33 23.57
N GLN A 217 -28.40 -35.42 22.62
CA GLN A 217 -27.66 -36.65 22.36
C GLN A 217 -26.79 -37.05 23.54
N ALA A 218 -26.10 -36.11 24.19
CA ALA A 218 -25.30 -36.39 25.38
C ALA A 218 -26.17 -36.83 26.58
N GLU A 219 -27.34 -36.22 26.77
CA GLU A 219 -28.31 -36.62 27.80
C GLU A 219 -28.90 -38.01 27.50
N MET A 220 -29.22 -38.31 26.24
CA MET A 220 -29.71 -39.62 25.82
C MET A 220 -28.63 -40.68 26.02
N GLN A 221 -27.38 -40.38 25.64
CA GLN A 221 -26.25 -41.28 25.84
C GLN A 221 -26.00 -41.52 27.33
N ALA A 222 -25.97 -40.46 28.15
CA ALA A 222 -25.82 -40.60 29.60
C ALA A 222 -26.95 -41.44 30.24
N ARG A 223 -28.18 -41.36 29.73
CA ARG A 223 -29.29 -42.24 30.16
C ARG A 223 -29.09 -43.69 29.75
N LEU A 224 -28.62 -43.93 28.53
CA LEU A 224 -28.30 -45.28 28.06
C LEU A 224 -27.16 -45.87 28.87
N ASP A 225 -26.09 -45.11 29.12
CA ASP A 225 -24.94 -45.53 29.92
C ASP A 225 -25.35 -45.80 31.39
N GLN A 226 -26.24 -44.98 31.97
CA GLN A 226 -26.82 -45.23 33.30
C GLN A 226 -27.67 -46.51 33.33
N ALA A 227 -28.52 -46.70 32.32
CA ALA A 227 -29.35 -47.90 32.20
C ALA A 227 -28.49 -49.17 31.99
N GLU A 228 -27.42 -49.08 31.21
CA GLU A 228 -26.46 -50.16 31.00
C GLU A 228 -25.67 -50.44 32.28
N ALA A 229 -25.19 -49.42 32.99
CA ALA A 229 -24.53 -49.59 34.28
C ALA A 229 -25.46 -50.26 35.31
N GLU A 230 -26.74 -49.87 35.37
CA GLU A 230 -27.73 -50.53 36.21
C GLU A 230 -27.98 -51.98 35.79
N ARG A 231 -28.04 -52.28 34.48
CA ARG A 231 -28.18 -53.65 33.97
C ARG A 231 -26.97 -54.50 34.35
N VAL A 232 -25.76 -53.99 34.13
CA VAL A 232 -24.52 -54.67 34.50
C VAL A 232 -24.44 -54.87 36.01
N GLU A 233 -24.88 -53.92 36.83
CA GLU A 233 -24.98 -54.10 38.28
C GLU A 233 -25.99 -55.18 38.67
N ARG A 234 -27.18 -55.21 38.04
CA ARG A 234 -28.19 -56.26 38.29
C ARG A 234 -27.70 -57.62 37.86
N GLU A 235 -27.05 -57.71 36.70
CA GLU A 235 -26.44 -58.94 36.19
C GLU A 235 -25.27 -59.39 37.09
N ARG A 236 -24.44 -58.47 37.60
CA ARG A 236 -23.40 -58.81 38.59
C ARG A 236 -23.97 -59.28 39.92
N LYS A 237 -25.07 -58.69 40.40
CA LYS A 237 -25.75 -59.13 41.62
C LYS A 237 -26.40 -60.51 41.42
N ALA A 238 -27.06 -60.73 40.29
CA ALA A 238 -27.62 -62.03 39.94
C ALA A 238 -26.53 -63.10 39.77
N ALA A 239 -25.43 -62.79 39.08
CA ALA A 239 -24.28 -63.69 38.93
C ALA A 239 -23.57 -63.95 40.27
N ALA A 240 -23.49 -62.97 41.18
CA ALA A 240 -22.95 -63.18 42.52
C ALA A 240 -23.88 -64.05 43.39
N GLU A 241 -25.20 -63.93 43.25
CA GLU A 241 -26.17 -64.79 43.90
C GLU A 241 -26.13 -66.23 43.35
N GLU A 242 -26.04 -66.40 42.02
CA GLU A 242 -25.87 -67.69 41.37
C GLU A 242 -24.52 -68.33 41.72
N ALA A 243 -23.41 -67.59 41.67
CA ALA A 243 -22.10 -68.05 42.11
C ALA A 243 -22.12 -68.41 43.61
N GLY A 244 -22.88 -67.67 44.43
CA GLY A 244 -23.12 -68.00 45.82
C GLY A 244 -23.90 -69.31 46.01
N ARG A 245 -24.90 -69.59 45.16
CA ARG A 245 -25.62 -70.88 45.17
C ARG A 245 -24.73 -72.03 44.70
N ILE A 246 -24.00 -71.86 43.61
CA ILE A 246 -23.07 -72.86 43.07
C ILE A 246 -21.94 -73.13 44.07
N ALA A 247 -21.42 -72.12 44.76
CA ALA A 247 -20.40 -72.28 45.79
C ALA A 247 -20.93 -73.02 47.03
N ARG A 248 -22.20 -72.82 47.42
CA ARG A 248 -22.84 -73.59 48.50
C ARG A 248 -23.05 -75.05 48.10
N GLU A 249 -23.55 -75.30 46.89
CA GLU A 249 -23.70 -76.66 46.36
C GLU A 249 -22.34 -77.36 46.17
N ALA A 250 -21.29 -76.64 45.75
CA ALA A 250 -19.94 -77.17 45.65
C ALA A 250 -19.31 -77.43 47.03
N ALA A 251 -19.60 -76.61 48.03
CA ALA A 251 -19.17 -76.84 49.40
C ALA A 251 -19.87 -78.06 50.02
N GLU A 252 -21.17 -78.25 49.76
CA GLU A 252 -21.92 -79.44 50.14
C GLU A 252 -21.40 -80.70 49.45
N LYS A 253 -21.10 -80.63 48.14
CA LYS A 253 -20.46 -81.74 47.40
C LYS A 253 -19.07 -82.06 47.95
N ARG A 254 -18.25 -81.05 48.27
CA ARG A 254 -16.94 -81.25 48.90
C ARG A 254 -17.06 -81.84 50.31
N GLN A 255 -18.06 -81.46 51.09
CA GLN A 255 -18.35 -82.08 52.39
C GLN A 255 -18.82 -83.54 52.23
N ALA A 256 -19.67 -83.83 51.25
CA ALA A 256 -20.07 -85.19 50.91
C ALA A 256 -18.90 -86.04 50.38
N GLU A 257 -17.98 -85.44 49.64
CA GLU A 257 -16.77 -86.11 49.13
C GLU A 257 -15.74 -86.37 50.25
N ILE A 258 -15.60 -85.44 51.21
CA ILE A 258 -14.79 -85.66 52.43
C ILE A 258 -15.41 -86.78 53.29
N GLU A 259 -16.74 -86.88 53.38
CA GLU A 259 -17.42 -87.98 54.06
C GLU A 259 -17.29 -89.32 53.30
N ALA A 260 -17.33 -89.30 51.97
CA ALA A 260 -17.07 -90.47 51.13
C ALA A 260 -15.61 -90.95 51.25
N GLN A 261 -14.64 -90.02 51.30
CA GLN A 261 -13.23 -90.33 51.53
C GLN A 261 -12.99 -90.91 52.93
N ARG A 262 -13.71 -90.45 53.96
CA ARG A 262 -13.69 -91.09 55.29
C ARG A 262 -14.21 -92.54 55.27
N ARG A 263 -15.24 -92.84 54.47
CA ARG A 263 -15.75 -94.21 54.29
C ARG A 263 -14.76 -95.12 53.56
N VAL A 264 -14.04 -94.60 52.56
CA VAL A 264 -12.98 -95.35 51.84
C VAL A 264 -11.76 -95.61 52.73
N GLN A 265 -11.39 -94.66 53.60
CA GLN A 265 -10.31 -94.84 54.59
C GLN A 265 -10.64 -95.93 55.61
N THR A 266 -11.91 -96.02 56.05
CA THR A 266 -12.39 -97.05 57.00
C THR A 266 -12.37 -98.47 56.38
N ILE A 267 -12.51 -98.58 55.05
CA ILE A 267 -12.38 -99.85 54.31
C ILE A 267 -10.91 -100.24 54.14
N ARG A 268 -10.01 -99.26 53.97
CA ARG A 268 -8.56 -99.48 53.89
C ARG A 268 -7.95 -99.96 55.21
N ASP A 269 -8.44 -99.45 56.35
CA ASP A 269 -8.00 -99.92 57.68
C ASP A 269 -8.49 -101.35 58.01
N ARG A 270 -9.61 -101.78 57.43
CA ARG A 270 -10.09 -103.18 57.51
C ARG A 270 -9.27 -104.15 56.65
N ILE A 271 -8.73 -103.71 55.51
CA ILE A 271 -7.89 -104.54 54.63
C ILE A 271 -6.50 -104.76 55.26
N THR A 272 -5.94 -103.77 55.96
CA THR A 272 -4.69 -103.94 56.71
C THR A 272 -4.84 -104.91 57.88
N SER A 273 -6.00 -104.93 58.56
CA SER A 273 -6.32 -105.92 59.60
C SER A 273 -6.48 -107.37 59.08
N ILE A 274 -6.87 -107.55 57.80
CA ILE A 274 -6.99 -108.87 57.15
C ILE A 274 -5.60 -109.39 56.72
N VAL A 275 -4.69 -108.51 56.32
CA VAL A 275 -3.29 -108.87 56.03
C VAL A 275 -2.52 -109.24 57.30
N GLU A 276 -2.84 -108.63 58.44
CA GLU A 276 -2.28 -109.00 59.75
C GLU A 276 -2.83 -110.34 60.31
N MET A 277 -4.02 -110.77 59.90
CA MET A 277 -4.54 -112.12 60.21
C MET A 277 -3.88 -113.25 59.40
N ALA A 278 -3.34 -112.95 58.21
CA ALA A 278 -2.69 -113.94 57.34
C ALA A 278 -1.26 -114.34 57.77
N VAL A 279 -0.66 -113.66 58.75
CA VAL A 279 0.66 -114.01 59.32
C VAL A 279 0.55 -114.99 60.50
N ALA A 280 -0.67 -115.31 60.96
CA ALA A 280 -0.93 -116.19 62.12
C ALA A 280 -1.44 -117.61 61.74
N ILE A 281 -0.95 -118.19 60.64
CA ILE A 281 -1.26 -119.58 60.23
C ILE A 281 0.02 -120.40 60.13
N ASN A 282 0.65 -120.61 61.29
CA ASN A 282 1.66 -121.64 61.49
C ASN A 282 1.18 -122.54 62.64
N GLY A 283 0.88 -123.82 62.35
CA GLY A 283 0.60 -124.83 63.37
C GLY A 283 -0.87 -125.16 63.70
N ARG A 284 -1.82 -125.01 62.76
CA ARG A 284 -3.21 -125.48 62.99
C ARG A 284 -3.52 -126.84 62.31
N PRO A 285 -4.37 -127.71 62.93
CA PRO A 285 -4.62 -129.07 62.46
C PRO A 285 -5.52 -129.15 61.20
N SER A 286 -5.32 -130.22 60.41
CA SER A 286 -5.87 -130.42 59.06
C SER A 286 -7.40 -130.47 58.95
N GLN A 287 -8.13 -130.76 60.03
CA GLN A 287 -9.59 -130.82 60.02
C GLN A 287 -10.25 -129.44 59.83
N TRP A 288 -9.56 -128.35 60.18
CA TRP A 288 -10.08 -126.97 60.06
C TRP A 288 -9.87 -126.38 58.66
N LEU A 289 -8.92 -126.88 57.88
CA LEU A 289 -8.66 -126.45 56.51
C LEU A 289 -9.66 -127.04 55.49
N GLN A 290 -10.39 -128.10 55.84
CA GLN A 290 -11.37 -128.73 54.94
C GLN A 290 -12.75 -128.06 54.97
N ASP A 291 -13.12 -127.40 56.07
CA ASP A 291 -14.37 -126.63 56.15
C ASP A 291 -14.22 -125.19 55.59
N THR A 292 -13.00 -124.65 55.52
CA THR A 292 -12.72 -123.28 55.03
C THR A 292 -12.50 -123.21 53.50
N LEU A 293 -12.43 -124.37 52.82
CA LEU A 293 -12.27 -124.45 51.37
C LEU A 293 -13.61 -124.41 50.59
N GLY A 294 -14.75 -124.53 51.28
CA GLY A 294 -16.09 -124.44 50.66
C GLY A 294 -16.61 -123.01 50.46
N ASP A 295 -16.11 -122.03 51.22
CA ASP A 295 -16.58 -120.64 51.17
C ASP A 295 -15.77 -119.73 50.23
N LEU A 296 -14.62 -120.19 49.72
CA LEU A 296 -13.77 -119.40 48.81
C LEU A 296 -14.22 -119.46 47.33
N ASP A 297 -15.08 -120.41 46.94
CA ASP A 297 -15.53 -120.59 45.55
C ASP A 297 -16.69 -119.66 45.13
N ASN A 298 -17.21 -118.84 46.07
CA ASN A 298 -18.29 -117.86 45.82
C ASN A 298 -17.83 -116.39 45.72
N MET A 299 -16.51 -116.11 45.72
CA MET A 299 -15.96 -114.76 45.58
C MET A 299 -15.17 -114.57 44.28
N ARG A 300 -15.76 -115.02 43.16
CA ARG A 300 -15.26 -114.73 41.81
C ARG A 300 -16.13 -113.64 41.17
N PRO A 301 -15.75 -112.35 41.21
CA PRO A 301 -16.40 -111.32 40.39
C PRO A 301 -16.20 -111.66 38.91
N SER A 302 -17.31 -111.67 38.17
CA SER A 302 -17.32 -111.94 36.73
C SER A 302 -16.58 -110.85 35.98
N ARG A 303 -16.01 -111.30 34.87
CA ARG A 303 -15.22 -110.53 33.94
C ARG A 303 -16.15 -110.17 32.79
N ASP A 304 -16.89 -109.08 32.93
CA ASP A 304 -17.63 -108.51 31.83
C ASP A 304 -17.09 -107.09 31.56
N ALA A 305 -16.64 -106.97 30.32
CA ALA A 305 -16.03 -105.87 29.58
C ALA A 305 -16.34 -104.44 30.05
N ASP A 306 -15.30 -103.59 30.06
CA ASP A 306 -15.31 -102.21 29.52
C ASP A 306 -13.91 -101.58 29.64
N SER A 307 -12.90 -102.20 29.01
CA SER A 307 -11.51 -101.69 29.03
C SER A 307 -10.97 -101.37 27.63
N PHE A 308 -11.83 -100.85 26.75
CA PHE A 308 -11.41 -100.36 25.44
C PHE A 308 -12.12 -99.07 24.98
N ASP A 309 -12.91 -98.42 25.84
CA ASP A 309 -13.51 -97.09 25.55
C ASP A 309 -12.65 -95.93 26.07
N GLN A 310 -11.89 -96.16 27.15
CA GLN A 310 -11.01 -95.14 27.73
C GLN A 310 -9.85 -94.76 26.80
N PHE A 311 -9.43 -95.68 25.93
CA PHE A 311 -8.33 -95.47 24.98
C PHE A 311 -8.78 -94.76 23.68
N ILE A 312 -10.06 -94.85 23.30
CA ILE A 312 -10.62 -94.12 22.14
C ILE A 312 -11.00 -92.69 22.53
N GLY A 313 -11.46 -92.46 23.76
CA GLY A 313 -11.74 -91.11 24.28
C GLY A 313 -10.49 -90.23 24.35
N GLU A 314 -9.38 -90.75 24.85
CA GLU A 314 -8.10 -90.01 24.95
C GLU A 314 -7.50 -89.71 23.56
N ALA A 315 -7.63 -90.64 22.60
CA ALA A 315 -7.18 -90.43 21.23
C ALA A 315 -8.04 -89.39 20.47
N SER A 316 -9.36 -89.36 20.70
CA SER A 316 -10.26 -88.34 20.13
C SER A 316 -9.98 -86.96 20.71
N THR A 317 -9.77 -86.87 22.03
CA THR A 317 -9.53 -85.59 22.71
C THR A 317 -8.19 -84.99 22.27
N ALA A 318 -7.16 -85.82 22.10
CA ALA A 318 -5.87 -85.38 21.55
C ALA A 318 -5.97 -84.94 20.08
N TRP A 319 -6.89 -85.51 19.30
CA TRP A 319 -7.11 -85.14 17.90
C TRP A 319 -7.88 -83.82 17.78
N ASP A 320 -8.91 -83.63 18.61
CA ASP A 320 -9.69 -82.39 18.67
C ASP A 320 -8.83 -81.22 19.19
N GLU A 321 -8.00 -81.43 20.22
CA GLU A 321 -7.05 -80.40 20.68
C GLU A 321 -5.99 -80.03 19.65
N ALA A 322 -5.53 -81.00 18.84
CA ALA A 322 -4.59 -80.74 17.75
C ALA A 322 -5.26 -79.95 16.61
N ARG A 323 -6.52 -80.27 16.31
CA ARG A 323 -7.32 -79.56 15.32
C ARG A 323 -7.63 -78.13 15.75
N ASP A 324 -8.03 -77.91 17.00
CA ASP A 324 -8.31 -76.57 17.53
C ASP A 324 -7.05 -75.69 17.55
N LYS A 325 -5.88 -76.28 17.82
CA LYS A 325 -4.59 -75.56 17.71
C LYS A 325 -4.27 -75.17 16.27
N ILE A 326 -4.54 -76.04 15.31
CA ILE A 326 -4.33 -75.75 13.89
C ILE A 326 -5.33 -74.70 13.39
N GLU A 327 -6.61 -74.79 13.77
CA GLU A 327 -7.63 -73.77 13.44
C GLU A 327 -7.29 -72.41 14.07
N ALA A 328 -6.82 -72.38 15.32
CA ALA A 328 -6.36 -71.16 15.98
C ALA A 328 -5.09 -70.58 15.33
N GLU A 329 -4.13 -71.41 14.91
CA GLU A 329 -2.94 -70.94 14.20
C GLU A 329 -3.27 -70.40 12.79
N ILE A 330 -4.25 -70.99 12.11
CA ILE A 330 -4.75 -70.48 10.82
C ILE A 330 -5.46 -69.14 11.01
N GLU A 331 -6.27 -68.98 12.06
CA GLU A 331 -6.95 -67.72 12.35
C GLU A 331 -5.95 -66.61 12.73
N VAL A 332 -4.92 -66.93 13.52
CA VAL A 332 -3.81 -66.00 13.83
C VAL A 332 -3.01 -65.65 12.58
N ALA A 333 -2.79 -66.58 11.65
CA ALA A 333 -2.11 -66.32 10.38
C ALA A 333 -2.92 -65.39 9.48
N LEU A 334 -4.24 -65.60 9.38
CA LEU A 334 -5.15 -64.74 8.61
C LEU A 334 -5.27 -63.32 9.21
N LEU A 335 -5.22 -63.20 10.55
CA LEU A 335 -5.21 -61.90 11.22
C LEU A 335 -3.88 -61.16 11.00
N ARG A 336 -2.75 -61.87 10.96
CA ARG A 336 -1.44 -61.27 10.61
C ARG A 336 -1.41 -60.80 9.16
N GLU A 337 -1.93 -61.59 8.22
CA GLU A 337 -1.99 -61.21 6.81
C GLU A 337 -2.89 -59.99 6.59
N LYS A 338 -4.04 -59.90 7.27
CA LYS A 338 -4.89 -58.71 7.26
C LYS A 338 -4.21 -57.49 7.89
N ALA A 339 -3.54 -57.66 9.03
CA ALA A 339 -2.82 -56.57 9.68
C ALA A 339 -1.64 -56.06 8.83
N GLU A 340 -0.95 -56.96 8.10
CA GLU A 340 0.09 -56.59 7.15
C GLU A 340 -0.47 -55.88 5.92
N ALA A 341 -1.64 -56.30 5.42
CA ALA A 341 -2.35 -55.62 4.33
C ALA A 341 -2.84 -54.23 4.74
N ASP A 342 -3.38 -54.07 5.95
CA ASP A 342 -3.80 -52.77 6.48
C ASP A 342 -2.58 -51.85 6.70
N ALA A 343 -1.48 -52.39 7.22
CA ALA A 343 -0.23 -51.63 7.39
C ALA A 343 0.40 -51.23 6.05
N GLN A 344 0.26 -52.04 4.99
CA GLN A 344 0.69 -51.67 3.63
C GLN A 344 -0.22 -50.59 3.05
N ALA A 345 -1.54 -50.70 3.23
CA ALA A 345 -2.48 -49.68 2.78
C ALA A 345 -2.27 -48.33 3.49
N GLU A 346 -1.93 -48.33 4.78
CA GLU A 346 -1.57 -47.12 5.52
C GLU A 346 -0.28 -46.47 5.01
N ARG A 347 0.75 -47.26 4.70
CA ARG A 347 2.01 -46.76 4.12
C ARG A 347 1.80 -46.17 2.73
N GLU A 348 1.02 -46.83 1.88
CA GLU A 348 0.66 -46.31 0.55
C GLU A 348 -0.16 -45.01 0.67
N ALA A 349 -1.09 -44.94 1.62
CA ALA A 349 -1.84 -43.72 1.89
C ALA A 349 -0.95 -42.59 2.43
N GLU A 350 0.01 -42.89 3.28
CA GLU A 350 0.99 -41.93 3.79
C GLU A 350 1.91 -41.41 2.68
N ASP A 351 2.42 -42.29 1.81
CA ASP A 351 3.23 -41.92 0.65
C ASP A 351 2.46 -41.03 -0.33
N VAL A 352 1.18 -41.33 -0.59
CA VAL A 352 0.30 -40.47 -1.41
C VAL A 352 0.10 -39.10 -0.76
N ARG A 353 -0.08 -39.04 0.57
CA ARG A 353 -0.19 -37.75 1.29
C ARG A 353 1.09 -36.95 1.24
N LEU A 354 2.24 -37.62 1.40
CA LEU A 354 3.56 -36.99 1.39
C LEU A 354 3.93 -36.51 -0.03
N GLN A 355 3.52 -37.24 -1.07
CA GLN A 355 3.63 -36.82 -2.47
C GLN A 355 2.73 -35.62 -2.76
N ALA A 356 1.47 -35.63 -2.32
CA ALA A 356 0.56 -34.50 -2.47
C ALA A 356 1.05 -33.25 -1.72
N GLU A 357 1.69 -33.41 -0.56
CA GLU A 357 2.30 -32.30 0.18
C GLU A 357 3.52 -31.73 -0.55
N ARG A 358 4.40 -32.58 -1.10
CA ARG A 358 5.53 -32.14 -1.94
C ARG A 358 5.05 -31.39 -3.18
N GLU A 359 3.98 -31.83 -3.82
CA GLU A 359 3.39 -31.13 -4.97
C GLU A 359 2.80 -29.78 -4.57
N ARG A 360 2.15 -29.68 -3.41
CA ARG A 360 1.67 -28.40 -2.85
C ARG A 360 2.82 -27.45 -2.55
N GLN A 361 3.90 -27.94 -1.94
CA GLN A 361 5.10 -27.14 -1.66
C GLN A 361 5.79 -26.69 -2.96
N ALA A 362 5.92 -27.56 -3.96
CA ALA A 362 6.46 -27.21 -5.28
C ALA A 362 5.58 -26.16 -6.01
N ALA A 363 4.26 -26.30 -5.94
CA ALA A 363 3.33 -25.32 -6.51
C ALA A 363 3.38 -23.97 -5.77
N ALA A 364 3.56 -23.97 -4.45
CA ALA A 364 3.74 -22.76 -3.66
C ALA A 364 5.07 -22.06 -3.98
N GLN A 365 6.16 -22.84 -4.12
CA GLN A 365 7.47 -22.31 -4.51
C GLN A 365 7.42 -21.69 -5.91
N LYS A 366 6.77 -22.36 -6.87
CA LYS A 366 6.58 -21.83 -8.22
C LYS A 366 5.81 -20.51 -8.24
N LYS A 367 4.78 -20.36 -7.39
CA LYS A 367 4.05 -19.10 -7.23
C LYS A 367 4.92 -17.98 -6.65
N LEU A 368 5.76 -18.30 -5.66
CA LEU A 368 6.72 -17.34 -5.11
C LEU A 368 7.76 -16.90 -6.14
N ASP A 369 8.27 -17.84 -6.94
CA ASP A 369 9.23 -17.55 -8.01
C ASP A 369 8.58 -16.73 -9.14
N GLU A 370 7.33 -17.01 -9.50
CA GLU A 370 6.55 -16.20 -10.45
C GLU A 370 6.30 -14.77 -9.92
N GLN A 371 5.97 -14.63 -8.64
CA GLN A 371 5.83 -13.32 -7.99
C GLN A 371 7.16 -12.55 -7.95
N ALA A 372 8.27 -13.22 -7.63
CA ALA A 372 9.60 -12.62 -7.63
C ALA A 372 10.02 -12.19 -9.05
N ALA A 373 9.75 -13.01 -10.06
CA ALA A 373 10.00 -12.69 -11.46
C ALA A 373 9.15 -11.50 -11.94
N LYS A 374 7.87 -11.43 -11.52
CA LYS A 374 7.01 -10.28 -11.81
C LYS A 374 7.53 -9.01 -11.17
N LEU A 375 7.88 -9.05 -9.89
CA LEU A 375 8.41 -7.91 -9.15
C LEU A 375 9.73 -7.41 -9.75
N LYS A 376 10.60 -8.32 -10.22
CA LYS A 376 11.81 -7.98 -10.95
C LYS A 376 11.54 -7.29 -12.30
N ARG A 377 10.53 -7.76 -13.06
CA ARG A 377 10.10 -7.11 -14.31
C ARG A 377 9.53 -5.72 -14.04
N ASP A 378 8.72 -5.58 -12.99
CA ASP A 378 8.13 -4.29 -12.61
C ASP A 378 9.22 -3.31 -12.16
N GLN A 379 10.23 -3.77 -11.41
CA GLN A 379 11.42 -2.97 -11.06
C GLN A 379 12.24 -2.55 -12.29
N GLN A 380 12.45 -3.45 -13.25
CA GLN A 380 13.15 -3.14 -14.50
C GLN A 380 12.36 -2.15 -15.36
N ALA A 381 11.03 -2.31 -15.45
CA ALA A 381 10.15 -1.38 -16.16
C ALA A 381 10.12 0.00 -15.49
N ALA A 382 10.09 0.05 -14.16
CA ALA A 382 10.18 1.31 -13.41
C ALA A 382 11.54 1.98 -13.60
N ALA A 383 12.64 1.22 -13.59
CA ALA A 383 13.97 1.74 -13.86
C ALA A 383 14.10 2.29 -15.30
N ALA A 384 13.60 1.55 -16.29
CA ALA A 384 13.58 1.98 -17.69
C ALA A 384 12.72 3.25 -17.88
N LYS A 385 11.58 3.34 -17.18
CA LYS A 385 10.74 4.55 -17.18
C LYS A 385 11.48 5.74 -16.56
N ALA A 386 12.12 5.56 -15.41
CA ALA A 386 12.90 6.60 -14.76
C ALA A 386 14.08 7.08 -15.64
N GLU A 387 14.71 6.16 -16.38
CA GLU A 387 15.77 6.49 -17.34
C GLU A 387 15.22 7.25 -18.55
N ALA A 388 14.06 6.84 -19.09
CA ALA A 388 13.38 7.56 -20.16
C ALA A 388 12.97 8.98 -19.74
N ASP A 389 12.42 9.15 -18.52
CA ASP A 389 12.08 10.45 -17.96
C ASP A 389 13.34 11.32 -17.77
N ARG A 390 14.46 10.72 -17.35
CA ARG A 390 15.75 11.41 -17.25
C ARG A 390 16.27 11.88 -18.61
N LEU A 391 16.16 11.05 -19.64
CA LEU A 391 16.58 11.39 -21.02
C LEU A 391 15.68 12.48 -21.62
N ALA A 392 14.36 12.44 -21.36
CA ALA A 392 13.43 13.48 -21.79
C ALA A 392 13.76 14.84 -21.13
N ASN A 393 14.10 14.83 -19.84
CA ASN A 393 14.52 16.04 -19.12
C ASN A 393 15.88 16.58 -19.61
N LEU A 394 16.81 15.70 -19.98
CA LEU A 394 18.08 16.10 -20.63
C LEU A 394 17.82 16.80 -21.98
N GLY A 395 16.92 16.29 -22.81
CA GLY A 395 16.58 16.93 -24.10
C GLY A 395 15.93 18.32 -23.95
N LEU A 396 15.07 18.50 -22.95
CA LEU A 396 14.50 19.81 -22.62
C LEU A 396 15.55 20.79 -22.09
N ARG A 397 16.51 20.27 -21.31
CA ARG A 397 17.62 21.06 -20.78
C ARG A 397 18.59 21.50 -21.88
N GLU A 398 19.00 20.60 -22.77
CA GLU A 398 19.86 20.93 -23.91
C GLU A 398 19.19 21.95 -24.84
N ALA A 399 17.87 21.84 -25.05
CA ALA A 399 17.11 22.84 -25.80
C ALA A 399 17.08 24.20 -25.07
N ALA A 400 16.92 24.22 -23.75
CA ALA A 400 16.94 25.44 -22.95
C ALA A 400 18.33 26.10 -22.91
N GLU A 401 19.41 25.31 -22.79
CA GLU A 401 20.79 25.79 -22.86
C GLU A 401 21.12 26.38 -24.25
N ALA A 402 20.67 25.73 -25.33
CA ALA A 402 20.83 26.25 -26.69
C ALA A 402 20.10 27.59 -26.92
N VAL A 403 18.91 27.76 -26.32
CA VAL A 403 18.18 29.04 -26.34
C VAL A 403 18.95 30.11 -25.56
N VAL A 404 19.45 29.80 -24.36
CA VAL A 404 20.25 30.75 -23.56
C VAL A 404 21.51 31.18 -24.30
N ASP A 405 22.23 30.27 -24.95
CA ASP A 405 23.44 30.57 -25.72
C ASP A 405 23.15 31.37 -26.99
N PHE A 406 22.05 31.06 -27.69
CA PHE A 406 21.61 31.84 -28.85
C PHE A 406 21.30 33.29 -28.46
N PHE A 407 20.58 33.52 -27.36
CA PHE A 407 20.26 34.88 -26.90
C PHE A 407 21.48 35.63 -26.37
N ARG A 408 22.42 34.95 -25.69
CA ARG A 408 23.70 35.53 -25.26
C ARG A 408 24.55 36.03 -26.44
N SER A 409 24.60 35.25 -27.52
CA SER A 409 25.42 35.57 -28.69
C SER A 409 24.79 36.61 -29.61
N SER A 410 23.46 36.71 -29.66
CA SER A 410 22.76 37.47 -30.70
C SER A 410 22.24 38.85 -30.26
N ILE A 411 21.79 39.03 -29.00
CA ILE A 411 20.98 40.23 -28.65
C ILE A 411 21.40 40.91 -27.32
N GLY A 412 22.46 40.43 -26.65
CA GLY A 412 22.93 41.02 -25.39
C GLY A 412 22.14 40.56 -24.15
N GLN A 413 22.62 40.91 -22.96
CA GLN A 413 22.12 40.39 -21.69
C GLN A 413 20.71 40.88 -21.36
N TYR A 414 19.71 40.03 -21.56
CA TYR A 414 18.36 40.24 -21.03
C TYR A 414 18.20 39.60 -19.65
N PRO A 415 17.56 40.28 -18.68
CA PRO A 415 17.33 39.76 -17.34
C PRO A 415 16.66 38.37 -17.34
N VAL A 416 15.67 38.18 -18.23
CA VAL A 416 14.93 36.91 -18.38
C VAL A 416 15.83 35.75 -18.80
N VAL A 417 16.87 36.02 -19.60
CA VAL A 417 17.84 35.00 -20.05
C VAL A 417 18.85 34.71 -18.94
N CYS A 418 19.19 35.70 -18.12
CA CYS A 418 20.00 35.51 -16.92
C CYS A 418 19.26 34.69 -15.85
N ASP A 419 17.96 34.93 -15.65
CA ASP A 419 17.12 34.16 -14.73
C ASP A 419 16.94 32.72 -15.20
N LEU A 420 16.75 32.50 -16.51
CA LEU A 420 16.69 31.15 -17.09
C LEU A 420 18.02 30.41 -16.95
N ALA A 421 19.15 31.09 -17.17
CA ALA A 421 20.48 30.53 -16.94
C ALA A 421 20.75 30.19 -15.46
N ALA A 422 20.27 31.04 -14.53
CA ALA A 422 20.35 30.80 -13.10
C ALA A 422 19.45 29.63 -12.64
N ALA A 423 18.27 29.49 -13.25
CA ALA A 423 17.38 28.35 -13.01
C ALA A 423 18.01 27.03 -13.46
N LEU A 424 18.64 27.00 -14.64
CA LEU A 424 19.35 25.82 -15.17
C LEU A 424 20.54 25.41 -14.28
N THR A 425 21.24 26.37 -13.67
CA THR A 425 22.34 26.09 -12.72
C THR A 425 21.83 25.61 -11.36
N ASN A 426 20.72 26.13 -10.86
CA ASN A 426 20.11 25.67 -9.62
C ASN A 426 19.53 24.24 -9.74
N ASP A 427 18.99 23.88 -10.90
CA ASP A 427 18.46 22.53 -11.15
C ASP A 427 19.56 21.45 -11.26
N GLU A 428 20.80 21.88 -11.52
CA GLU A 428 22.00 21.03 -11.45
C GLU A 428 22.37 20.64 -10.01
N ALA A 429 21.97 21.44 -9.01
CA ALA A 429 22.25 21.19 -7.60
C ALA A 429 21.26 20.20 -6.95
N THR A 430 20.03 20.10 -7.46
CA THR A 430 18.94 19.26 -6.91
C THR A 430 18.99 17.81 -7.40
N THR A 431 19.66 17.53 -8.53
CA THR A 431 19.76 16.18 -9.12
C THR A 431 20.89 15.32 -8.54
N LYS A 432 21.66 15.83 -7.56
CA LYS A 432 22.69 15.04 -6.88
C LYS A 432 22.04 14.06 -5.89
N PRO A 433 22.07 12.73 -6.11
CA PRO A 433 21.36 11.79 -5.27
C PRO A 433 21.94 11.80 -3.85
N ALA A 434 21.06 12.00 -2.87
CA ALA A 434 21.39 11.93 -1.44
C ALA A 434 22.06 10.57 -1.16
N ARG A 435 23.33 10.62 -0.76
CA ARG A 435 24.17 9.46 -0.47
C ARG A 435 23.49 8.64 0.64
N ALA A 436 22.97 7.47 0.28
CA ALA A 436 22.27 6.58 1.20
C ALA A 436 23.16 6.23 2.41
N LYS A 437 22.71 6.62 3.60
CA LYS A 437 23.30 6.28 4.89
C LYS A 437 23.17 4.76 5.07
N LYS A 438 24.28 4.05 4.93
CA LYS A 438 24.40 2.60 5.16
C LYS A 438 24.16 2.34 6.65
N VAL A 439 22.94 1.93 7.01
CA VAL A 439 22.61 1.47 8.37
C VAL A 439 23.21 0.08 8.52
N ALA A 440 24.29 -0.02 9.29
CA ALA A 440 24.83 -1.29 9.74
C ALA A 440 23.81 -1.92 10.71
N ARG A 441 23.32 -3.11 10.36
CA ARG A 441 22.57 -3.97 11.28
C ARG A 441 23.58 -4.93 11.94
N ALA A 442 23.58 -4.90 13.27
CA ALA A 442 24.18 -5.91 14.14
C ALA A 442 23.29 -7.15 14.20
#